data_AF-A0A961F4F2-F1
#
_entry.id   AF-A0A961F4F2-F1
#
_cell.length_a   1.000
_cell.length_b   1.000
_cell.length_c   1.000
_cell.angle_alpha   90.00
_cell.angle_beta   90.00
_cell.angle_gamma   90.00
#
_symmetry.space_group_name_H-M   'P 1'
#
loop_
_entity.id
_entity.type
_entity.pdbx_description
1 polymer ?
#
loop_
_entity_poly.entity_id
_entity_poly.type
_entity_poly.pdbx_seq_one_letter_code
_entity_poly.pdbx_strand_id
1 'polypeptide(L)'
;LIDQDGVLLEELLPIQRFLNRVLALPIHMQNALFAEFMRRIADQTERARAAGTLDVGVETLRGERIEQVSTEDLWTCPRSGAVTRIIGLEVTDPVHVLSAEEARERNPDKLPMINRASGRAALISSRPMQIYDEEIVTLMRKVARPTGSTYVEEGRFEGSAWEEIEPSEFRRLWDEEADSLPKVTTTKLYLLTGLLLPIWKDIPSGNERIYRVAPEGQASMIGRTVSEDGAAALRARFMVGTPTTPQDMLTAALGSTAPVDLGQGLTLTRRRVAGAARLEIDGADRGMIDGLKAMGCFTEIIAFQLRVFVPHGEGVDTVAILGRIVGDGSASRADRAA
;
A
#
# COMPACT_ATOMS: atom_id res chain seq x y z
N LEU A 1 5.15 41.66 4.16
CA LEU A 1 4.20 40.64 4.68
C LEU A 1 4.25 40.65 6.20
N ILE A 2 4.39 41.83 6.78
CA ILE A 2 4.52 42.06 8.21
C ILE A 2 3.76 43.35 8.49
N ASP A 3 3.10 43.45 9.64
CA ASP A 3 2.50 44.70 10.11
C ASP A 3 3.59 45.70 10.54
N GLN A 4 3.17 46.85 11.07
CA GLN A 4 4.10 47.91 11.51
C GLN A 4 5.00 47.45 12.68
N ASP A 5 4.67 46.34 13.33
CA ASP A 5 5.38 45.76 14.46
C ASP A 5 6.25 44.55 14.05
N GLY A 6 6.35 44.25 12.75
CA GLY A 6 7.18 43.17 12.23
C GLY A 6 6.55 41.78 12.34
N VAL A 7 5.24 41.69 12.60
CA VAL A 7 4.52 40.42 12.78
C VAL A 7 3.85 39.98 11.47
N LEU A 8 4.02 38.70 11.12
CA LEU A 8 3.52 38.14 9.86
C LEU A 8 1.99 38.29 9.78
N LEU A 9 1.47 38.92 8.73
CA LEU A 9 0.03 39.13 8.57
C LEU A 9 -0.70 37.78 8.43
N GLU A 10 -1.66 37.49 9.31
CA GLU A 10 -2.46 36.24 9.30
C GLU A 10 -3.40 36.16 8.09
N GLU A 11 -3.96 37.27 7.63
CA GLU A 11 -4.73 37.33 6.38
C GLU A 11 -3.83 37.64 5.18
N LEU A 12 -3.66 36.64 4.32
CA LEU A 12 -2.94 36.78 3.06
C LEU A 12 -3.66 37.77 2.13
N LEU A 13 -2.87 38.67 1.54
CA LEU A 13 -3.38 39.65 0.58
C LEU A 13 -3.97 38.97 -0.66
N PRO A 14 -5.00 39.56 -1.30
CA PRO A 14 -5.50 39.08 -2.59
C PRO A 14 -4.37 38.94 -3.61
N ILE A 15 -4.41 37.87 -4.42
CA ILE A 15 -3.29 37.46 -5.28
C ILE A 15 -2.78 38.59 -6.20
N GLN A 16 -3.71 39.43 -6.68
CA GLN A 16 -3.39 40.59 -7.52
C GLN A 16 -2.56 41.64 -6.76
N ARG A 17 -2.87 41.91 -5.48
CA ARG A 17 -2.10 42.86 -4.65
C ARG A 17 -0.75 42.31 -4.25
N PHE A 18 -0.65 40.99 -4.04
CA PHE A 18 0.63 40.32 -3.80
C PHE A 18 1.54 40.41 -5.03
N LEU A 19 1.04 40.03 -6.22
CA LEU A 19 1.80 40.08 -7.46
C LEU A 19 2.27 41.50 -7.79
N ASN A 20 1.41 42.50 -7.63
CA ASN A 20 1.80 43.90 -7.85
C ASN A 20 2.90 44.38 -6.89
N ARG A 21 2.96 43.85 -5.67
CA ARG A 21 4.03 44.16 -4.71
C ARG A 21 5.34 43.44 -5.03
N VAL A 22 5.27 42.20 -5.52
CA VAL A 22 6.45 41.48 -5.99
C VAL A 22 7.04 42.15 -7.24
N LEU A 23 6.19 42.57 -8.18
CA LEU A 23 6.60 43.26 -9.41
C LEU A 23 7.20 44.65 -9.17
N ALA A 24 6.94 45.25 -8.00
CA ALA A 24 7.52 46.53 -7.60
C ALA A 24 8.93 46.42 -7.00
N LEU A 25 9.42 45.20 -6.71
CA LEU A 25 10.77 44.99 -6.18
C LEU A 25 11.85 45.13 -7.26
N PRO A 26 13.11 45.40 -6.90
CA PRO A 26 14.22 45.30 -7.85
C PRO A 26 14.32 43.89 -8.46
N ILE A 27 14.67 43.80 -9.75
CA ILE A 27 14.68 42.54 -10.53
C ILE A 27 15.48 41.41 -9.84
N HIS A 28 16.63 41.74 -9.23
CA HIS A 28 17.45 40.73 -8.55
C HIS A 28 16.76 40.13 -7.31
N MET A 29 15.98 40.93 -6.58
CA MET A 29 15.19 40.46 -5.43
C MET A 29 13.97 39.66 -5.87
N GLN A 30 13.33 40.06 -6.97
CA GLN A 30 12.26 39.27 -7.58
C GLN A 30 12.77 37.88 -7.95
N ASN A 31 13.91 37.81 -8.66
CA ASN A 31 14.51 36.54 -9.08
C ASN A 31 14.89 35.65 -7.89
N ALA A 32 15.46 36.22 -6.81
CA ALA A 32 15.80 35.46 -5.61
C ALA A 32 14.55 34.88 -4.91
N LEU A 33 13.48 35.68 -4.81
CA LEU A 33 12.22 35.24 -4.21
C LEU A 33 11.55 34.14 -5.03
N PHE A 34 11.48 34.31 -6.36
CA PHE A 34 10.92 33.30 -7.25
C PHE A 34 11.77 32.02 -7.28
N ALA A 35 13.10 32.12 -7.22
CA ALA A 35 13.98 30.96 -7.16
C ALA A 35 13.72 30.12 -5.90
N GLU A 36 13.63 30.76 -4.72
CA GLU A 36 13.34 30.07 -3.46
C GLU A 36 11.92 29.51 -3.42
N PHE A 37 10.94 30.23 -3.97
CA PHE A 37 9.56 29.75 -4.10
C PHE A 37 9.48 28.51 -5.01
N MET A 38 10.14 28.56 -6.18
CA MET A 38 10.21 27.42 -7.11
C MET A 38 10.94 26.22 -6.50
N ARG A 39 12.00 26.45 -5.71
CA ARG A 39 12.69 25.39 -4.96
C ARG A 39 11.75 24.70 -3.97
N ARG A 40 10.95 25.47 -3.23
CA ARG A 40 9.95 24.90 -2.29
C ARG A 40 8.83 24.15 -3.00
N ILE A 41 8.34 24.66 -4.14
CA ILE A 41 7.39 23.93 -4.98
C ILE A 41 8.02 22.62 -5.47
N ALA A 42 9.28 22.64 -5.93
CA ALA A 42 9.96 21.43 -6.38
C ALA A 42 10.13 20.41 -5.23
N ASP A 43 10.55 20.85 -4.04
CA ASP A 43 10.68 20.01 -2.85
C ASP A 43 9.32 19.41 -2.43
N GLN A 44 8.24 20.20 -2.46
CA GLN A 44 6.90 19.70 -2.17
C GLN A 44 6.35 18.78 -3.25
N THR A 45 6.63 19.06 -4.52
CA THR A 45 6.25 18.21 -5.65
C THR A 45 6.95 16.87 -5.56
N GLU A 46 8.24 16.84 -5.21
CA GLU A 46 8.95 15.58 -5.02
C GLU A 46 8.51 14.82 -3.77
N ARG A 47 8.19 15.52 -2.68
CA ARG A 47 7.55 14.88 -1.52
C ARG A 47 6.20 14.28 -1.88
N ALA A 48 5.37 14.99 -2.64
CA ALA A 48 4.08 14.50 -3.09
C ALA A 48 4.23 13.35 -4.10
N ARG A 49 5.26 13.37 -4.97
CA ARG A 49 5.60 12.28 -5.88
C ARG A 49 6.04 11.04 -5.10
N ALA A 50 6.95 11.19 -4.14
CA ALA A 50 7.45 10.11 -3.29
C ALA A 50 6.34 9.52 -2.39
N ALA A 51 5.43 10.36 -1.90
CA ALA A 51 4.26 9.94 -1.13
C ALA A 51 3.11 9.40 -1.98
N GLY A 52 3.22 9.47 -3.32
CA GLY A 52 2.19 9.04 -4.25
C GLY A 52 0.95 9.93 -4.31
N THR A 53 0.95 11.09 -3.66
CA THR A 53 -0.20 12.01 -3.55
C THR A 53 -0.23 13.12 -4.60
N LEU A 54 0.82 13.25 -5.42
CA LEU A 54 0.82 14.19 -6.54
C LEU A 54 -0.16 13.72 -7.63
N ASP A 55 -1.18 14.53 -7.92
CA ASP A 55 -2.10 14.32 -9.04
C ASP A 55 -1.52 14.95 -10.31
N VAL A 56 -1.17 14.11 -11.28
CA VAL A 56 -0.61 14.51 -12.59
C VAL A 56 -1.67 14.41 -13.69
N GLY A 57 -2.91 14.07 -13.36
CA GLY A 57 -3.99 13.81 -14.31
C GLY A 57 -3.95 12.39 -14.89
N VAL A 58 -4.33 12.23 -16.16
CA VAL A 58 -4.35 10.92 -16.84
C VAL A 58 -2.94 10.47 -17.16
N GLU A 59 -2.45 9.47 -16.45
CA GLU A 59 -1.15 8.85 -16.68
C GLU A 59 -1.27 7.61 -17.56
N THR A 60 -0.21 7.25 -18.28
CA THR A 60 -0.12 5.92 -18.90
C THR A 60 0.55 4.98 -17.91
N LEU A 61 -0.14 3.91 -17.51
CA LEU A 61 0.43 2.90 -16.63
C LEU A 61 1.60 2.25 -17.37
N ARG A 62 2.78 2.32 -16.76
CA ARG A 62 4.01 1.74 -17.30
C ARG A 62 4.35 0.51 -16.49
N GLY A 63 4.82 -0.50 -17.20
CA GLY A 63 5.51 -1.66 -16.65
C GLY A 63 6.10 -2.46 -17.80
N GLU A 64 7.13 -3.26 -17.51
CA GLU A 64 7.73 -4.17 -18.51
C GLU A 64 6.67 -5.11 -19.09
N ARG A 65 5.81 -5.64 -18.21
CA ARG A 65 4.69 -6.52 -18.57
C ARG A 65 3.45 -6.16 -17.76
N ILE A 66 2.32 -5.99 -18.43
CA ILE A 66 1.03 -5.68 -17.81
C ILE A 66 0.00 -6.71 -18.25
N GLU A 67 -0.56 -7.43 -17.29
CA GLU A 67 -1.55 -8.49 -17.56
C GLU A 67 -2.87 -8.20 -16.87
N GLN A 68 -3.96 -8.58 -17.54
CA GLN A 68 -5.29 -8.55 -16.96
C GLN A 68 -5.61 -9.91 -16.36
N VAL A 69 -5.67 -9.96 -15.03
CA VAL A 69 -5.89 -11.19 -14.25
C VAL A 69 -7.34 -11.40 -13.85
N SER A 70 -8.15 -10.33 -13.79
CA SER A 70 -9.59 -10.45 -13.53
C SER A 70 -10.41 -9.37 -14.23
N THR A 71 -11.67 -9.70 -14.50
CA THR A 71 -12.67 -8.78 -15.04
C THR A 71 -14.00 -9.06 -14.36
N GLU A 72 -14.53 -8.06 -13.67
CA GLU A 72 -15.74 -8.20 -12.88
C GLU A 72 -16.71 -7.06 -13.18
N ASP A 73 -17.95 -7.38 -13.55
CA ASP A 73 -19.01 -6.40 -13.72
C ASP A 73 -19.52 -5.97 -12.34
N LEU A 74 -19.28 -4.71 -11.97
CA LEU A 74 -19.63 -4.17 -10.66
C LEU A 74 -21.05 -3.62 -10.64
N TRP A 75 -21.40 -2.82 -11.63
CA TRP A 75 -22.70 -2.14 -11.68
C TRP A 75 -23.11 -1.85 -13.11
N THR A 76 -24.37 -2.12 -13.44
CA THR A 76 -24.96 -1.80 -14.74
C THR A 76 -25.92 -0.65 -14.57
N CYS A 77 -25.71 0.43 -15.34
CA CYS A 77 -26.58 1.59 -15.30
C CYS A 77 -27.99 1.25 -15.80
N PRO A 78 -29.04 1.40 -14.97
CA PRO A 78 -30.41 1.07 -15.40
C PRO A 78 -30.92 1.93 -16.56
N ARG A 79 -30.36 3.13 -16.75
CA ARG A 79 -30.78 4.06 -17.79
C ARG A 79 -30.07 3.84 -19.12
N SER A 80 -28.74 3.66 -19.09
CA SER A 80 -27.92 3.58 -20.31
C SER A 80 -27.48 2.17 -20.66
N GLY A 81 -27.64 1.20 -19.76
CA GLY A 81 -27.06 -0.15 -19.91
C GLY A 81 -25.54 -0.19 -19.81
N ALA A 82 -24.88 0.95 -19.58
CA ALA A 82 -23.42 1.00 -19.45
C ALA A 82 -22.97 0.24 -18.20
N VAL A 83 -21.95 -0.60 -18.36
CA VAL A 83 -21.40 -1.43 -17.29
C VAL A 83 -20.14 -0.78 -16.74
N THR A 84 -20.08 -0.66 -15.41
CA THR A 84 -18.88 -0.33 -14.66
C THR A 84 -18.20 -1.61 -14.21
N ARG A 85 -16.90 -1.73 -14.48
CA ARG A 85 -16.13 -2.95 -14.20
C ARG A 85 -14.96 -2.69 -13.29
N ILE A 86 -14.63 -3.67 -12.46
CA ILE A 86 -13.34 -3.77 -11.78
C ILE A 86 -12.45 -4.70 -12.61
N ILE A 87 -11.30 -4.20 -13.02
CA ILE A 87 -10.27 -4.95 -13.75
C ILE A 87 -9.10 -5.17 -12.81
N GLY A 88 -8.77 -6.43 -12.52
CA GLY A 88 -7.54 -6.79 -11.82
C GLY A 88 -6.37 -6.80 -12.81
N LEU A 89 -5.32 -6.07 -12.47
CA LEU A 89 -4.11 -5.95 -13.27
C LEU A 89 -2.89 -6.38 -12.45
N GLU A 90 -2.00 -7.14 -13.08
CA GLU A 90 -0.67 -7.43 -12.56
C GLU A 90 0.36 -6.69 -13.42
N VAL A 91 1.13 -5.81 -12.77
CA VAL A 91 2.22 -5.07 -13.41
C VAL A 91 3.52 -5.63 -12.91
N THR A 92 4.33 -6.14 -13.84
CA THR A 92 5.65 -6.68 -13.55
C THR A 92 6.70 -5.71 -14.06
N ASP A 93 7.61 -5.33 -13.16
CA ASP A 93 8.75 -4.48 -13.46
C ASP A 93 10.06 -5.19 -13.08
N PRO A 94 11.14 -5.01 -13.85
CA PRO A 94 12.45 -5.46 -13.46
C PRO A 94 12.91 -4.70 -12.22
N VAL A 95 13.41 -5.45 -11.23
CA VAL A 95 14.11 -4.88 -10.09
C VAL A 95 15.57 -4.78 -10.46
N HIS A 96 16.05 -3.55 -10.64
CA HIS A 96 17.47 -3.33 -10.87
C HIS A 96 18.21 -3.23 -9.52
N VAL A 97 18.77 -4.35 -9.09
CA VAL A 97 19.68 -4.40 -7.95
C VAL A 97 21.07 -4.02 -8.43
N LEU A 98 21.68 -3.01 -7.79
CA LEU A 98 23.03 -2.54 -8.15
C LEU A 98 24.08 -3.60 -7.80
N SER A 99 25.06 -3.77 -8.68
CA SER A 99 26.28 -4.50 -8.34
C SER A 99 27.05 -3.79 -7.22
N ALA A 100 27.95 -4.50 -6.54
CA ALA A 100 28.76 -3.91 -5.48
C ALA A 100 29.62 -2.74 -5.96
N GLU A 101 30.10 -2.82 -7.21
CA GLU A 101 30.92 -1.79 -7.83
C GLU A 101 30.10 -0.51 -8.08
N GLU A 102 28.95 -0.63 -8.74
CA GLU A 102 28.03 0.50 -8.97
C GLU A 102 27.50 1.08 -7.66
N ALA A 103 27.18 0.22 -6.68
CA ALA A 103 26.73 0.66 -5.36
C ALA A 103 27.81 1.49 -4.67
N ARG A 104 29.08 1.09 -4.75
CA ARG A 104 30.19 1.84 -4.17
C ARG A 104 30.44 3.16 -4.90
N GLU A 105 30.39 3.16 -6.24
CA GLU A 105 30.54 4.38 -7.05
C GLU A 105 29.47 5.43 -6.73
N ARG A 106 28.22 4.99 -6.53
CA ARG A 106 27.11 5.88 -6.15
C ARG A 106 27.15 6.35 -4.69
N ASN A 107 27.99 5.76 -3.85
CA ASN A 107 28.06 6.03 -2.42
C ASN A 107 29.53 6.24 -1.97
N PRO A 108 30.23 7.25 -2.51
CA PRO A 108 31.66 7.45 -2.24
C PRO A 108 31.95 7.87 -0.79
N ASP A 109 30.94 8.32 -0.05
CA ASP A 109 31.01 8.75 1.34
C ASP A 109 30.81 7.62 2.36
N LYS A 110 30.59 6.38 1.88
CA LYS A 110 30.26 5.21 2.70
C LYS A 110 31.37 4.17 2.74
N LEU A 111 31.45 3.47 3.86
CA LEU A 111 32.41 2.40 4.11
C LEU A 111 31.77 1.03 3.87
N PRO A 112 32.47 0.09 3.21
CA PRO A 112 32.04 -1.29 3.10
C PRO A 112 32.16 -1.99 4.46
N MET A 113 31.05 -2.50 4.97
CA MET A 113 31.00 -3.15 6.29
C MET A 113 30.25 -4.47 6.23
N ILE A 114 30.58 -5.39 7.14
CA ILE A 114 29.83 -6.62 7.42
C ILE A 114 29.25 -6.56 8.82
N ASN A 115 28.03 -7.05 8.99
CA ASN A 115 27.49 -7.30 10.31
C ASN A 115 27.81 -8.75 10.72
N ARG A 116 28.75 -8.96 11.64
CA ARG A 116 29.22 -10.31 12.02
C ARG A 116 28.14 -11.21 12.63
N ALA A 117 27.10 -10.62 13.23
CA ALA A 117 25.99 -11.38 13.80
C ALA A 117 25.04 -11.93 12.72
N SER A 118 24.84 -11.20 11.61
CA SER A 118 23.93 -11.61 10.53
C SER A 118 24.63 -12.10 9.26
N GLY A 119 25.94 -11.88 9.13
CA GLY A 119 26.73 -12.17 7.94
C GLY A 119 26.48 -11.25 6.74
N ARG A 120 25.64 -10.21 6.89
CA ARG A 120 25.20 -9.36 5.77
C ARG A 120 26.13 -8.17 5.57
N ALA A 121 26.40 -7.84 4.31
CA ALA A 121 27.21 -6.70 3.92
C ALA A 121 26.36 -5.44 3.68
N ALA A 122 26.95 -4.26 3.91
CA ALA A 122 26.31 -2.97 3.65
C ALA A 122 27.34 -1.87 3.36
N LEU A 123 26.89 -0.80 2.70
CA LEU A 123 27.61 0.47 2.64
C LEU A 123 27.04 1.40 3.69
N ILE A 124 27.84 1.79 4.68
CA ILE A 124 27.40 2.61 5.81
C ILE A 124 28.09 3.97 5.76
N SER A 125 27.33 5.06 5.97
CA SER A 125 27.90 6.41 5.97
C SER A 125 29.10 6.52 6.91
N SER A 126 30.22 7.06 6.43
CA SER A 126 31.47 7.17 7.19
C SER A 126 31.36 8.09 8.41
N ARG A 127 30.38 9.00 8.41
CA ARG A 127 30.01 9.84 9.55
C ARG A 127 28.49 9.75 9.83
N PRO A 128 28.05 10.00 11.07
CA PRO A 128 26.63 10.15 11.34
C PRO A 128 26.13 11.45 10.72
N MET A 129 24.88 11.43 10.27
CA MET A 129 24.15 12.58 9.78
C MET A 129 23.08 12.99 10.79
N GLN A 130 22.90 14.29 10.97
CA GLN A 130 21.84 14.82 11.83
C GLN A 130 20.52 14.77 11.07
N ILE A 131 19.53 14.11 11.67
CA ILE A 131 18.14 14.16 11.23
C ILE A 131 17.37 14.96 12.27
N TYR A 132 16.69 16.01 11.80
CA TYR A 132 15.81 16.83 12.62
C TYR A 132 14.38 16.35 12.44
N ASP A 133 13.74 15.98 13.54
CA ASP A 133 12.31 15.72 13.60
C ASP A 133 11.70 16.67 14.62
N GLU A 134 11.07 17.75 14.14
CA GLU A 134 10.40 18.91 14.77
C GLU A 134 10.87 19.41 16.15
N GLU A 135 11.19 18.54 17.10
CA GLU A 135 11.63 18.80 18.47
C GLU A 135 13.02 18.18 18.82
N ILE A 136 13.52 17.19 18.06
CA ILE A 136 14.72 16.41 18.43
C ILE A 136 15.70 16.31 17.25
N VAL A 137 16.99 16.54 17.53
CA VAL A 137 18.10 16.20 16.61
C VAL A 137 18.63 14.81 16.97
N THR A 138 18.52 13.86 16.04
CA THR A 138 19.06 12.51 16.20
C THR A 138 20.21 12.27 15.23
N LEU A 139 21.29 11.65 15.70
CA LEU A 139 22.41 11.23 14.86
C LEU A 139 22.12 9.84 14.28
N MET A 140 22.15 9.74 12.95
CA MET A 140 21.80 8.52 12.23
C MET A 140 22.90 8.15 11.22
N ARG A 141 23.15 6.86 11.04
CA ARG A 141 23.93 6.29 9.94
C ARG A 141 23.00 5.82 8.84
N LYS A 142 23.32 6.16 7.59
CA LYS A 142 22.61 5.61 6.43
C LYS A 142 23.25 4.28 6.05
N VAL A 143 22.45 3.22 6.09
CA VAL A 143 22.86 1.85 5.73
C VAL A 143 22.24 1.52 4.38
N ALA A 144 23.06 1.44 3.34
CA ALA A 144 22.65 1.01 2.01
C ALA A 144 22.95 -0.48 1.82
N ARG A 145 21.96 -1.24 1.33
CA ARG A 145 22.04 -2.66 0.99
C ARG A 145 21.42 -2.93 -0.38
N PRO A 146 21.60 -4.13 -0.98
CA PRO A 146 20.92 -4.52 -2.20
C PRO A 146 19.39 -4.39 -2.10
N THR A 147 18.84 -4.65 -0.91
CA THR A 147 17.39 -4.56 -0.62
C THR A 147 16.86 -3.13 -0.42
N GLY A 148 17.72 -2.12 -0.53
CA GLY A 148 17.36 -0.71 -0.28
C GLY A 148 18.16 -0.07 0.85
N SER A 149 17.83 1.19 1.15
CA SER A 149 18.50 1.99 2.18
C SER A 149 17.65 2.11 3.44
N THR A 150 18.29 2.04 4.60
CA THR A 150 17.69 2.27 5.92
C THR A 150 18.54 3.25 6.72
N TYR A 151 17.99 3.72 7.84
CA TYR A 151 18.72 4.55 8.79
C TYR A 151 18.78 3.85 10.14
N VAL A 152 19.95 3.90 10.77
CA VAL A 152 20.20 3.34 12.09
C VAL A 152 20.74 4.45 12.98
N GLU A 153 20.22 4.59 14.19
CA GLU A 153 20.71 5.56 15.16
C GLU A 153 22.17 5.29 15.54
N GLU A 154 22.97 6.35 15.74
CA GLU A 154 24.41 6.23 16.00
C GLU A 154 24.72 5.32 17.19
N GLY A 155 24.04 5.50 18.32
CA GLY A 155 24.26 4.64 19.50
C GLY A 155 23.91 3.17 19.25
N ARG A 156 22.91 2.89 18.39
CA ARG A 156 22.58 1.51 17.99
C ARG A 156 23.62 0.94 17.03
N PHE A 157 24.19 1.78 16.16
CA PHE A 157 25.28 1.38 15.27
C PHE A 157 26.53 1.03 16.07
N GLU A 158 26.96 1.87 17.02
CA GLU A 158 28.11 1.62 17.89
C GLU A 158 27.97 0.34 18.72
N GLY A 159 26.76 0.03 19.18
CA GLY A 159 26.45 -1.20 19.93
C GLY A 159 26.22 -2.43 19.06
N SER A 160 26.38 -2.35 17.74
CA SER A 160 26.11 -3.45 16.82
C SER A 160 27.40 -4.10 16.31
N ALA A 161 27.25 -5.27 15.67
CA ALA A 161 28.38 -6.06 15.18
C ALA A 161 28.88 -5.63 13.78
N TRP A 162 28.80 -4.34 13.43
CA TRP A 162 29.30 -3.83 12.16
C TRP A 162 30.82 -3.65 12.20
N GLU A 163 31.51 -4.27 11.27
CA GLU A 163 32.96 -4.17 11.09
C GLU A 163 33.27 -3.76 9.65
N GLU A 164 34.25 -2.88 9.47
CA GLU A 164 34.78 -2.56 8.15
C GLU A 164 35.43 -3.81 7.55
N ILE A 165 35.22 -4.02 6.25
CA ILE A 165 35.78 -5.16 5.52
C ILE A 165 36.46 -4.70 4.23
N GLU A 166 37.36 -5.53 3.75
CA GLU A 166 38.07 -5.28 2.49
C GLU A 166 37.08 -5.19 1.30
N PRO A 167 37.35 -4.35 0.29
CA PRO A 167 36.47 -4.18 -0.87
C PRO A 167 36.17 -5.50 -1.62
N SER A 168 37.10 -6.45 -1.62
CA SER A 168 36.92 -7.76 -2.27
C SER A 168 35.94 -8.67 -1.53
N GLU A 169 36.00 -8.69 -0.19
CA GLU A 169 35.05 -9.43 0.65
C GLU A 169 33.66 -8.82 0.54
N PHE A 170 33.58 -7.48 0.56
CA PHE A 170 32.34 -6.75 0.38
C PHE A 170 31.69 -7.06 -0.97
N ARG A 171 32.47 -7.00 -2.05
CA ARG A 171 31.98 -7.32 -3.40
C ARG A 171 31.35 -8.70 -3.44
N ARG A 172 32.04 -9.71 -2.92
CA ARG A 172 31.55 -11.08 -2.90
C ARG A 172 30.21 -11.19 -2.17
N LEU A 173 30.13 -10.65 -0.94
CA LEU A 173 28.92 -10.75 -0.11
C LEU A 173 27.74 -9.95 -0.68
N TRP A 174 28.01 -8.76 -1.22
CA TRP A 174 26.99 -7.91 -1.82
C TRP A 174 26.44 -8.51 -3.11
N ASP A 175 27.31 -8.95 -4.02
CA ASP A 175 26.89 -9.53 -5.30
C ASP A 175 26.15 -10.86 -5.09
N GLU A 176 26.60 -11.69 -4.12
CA GLU A 176 25.90 -12.92 -3.73
C GLU A 176 24.49 -12.64 -3.20
N GLU A 177 24.31 -11.64 -2.33
CA GLU A 177 22.99 -11.23 -1.87
C GLU A 177 22.16 -10.63 -3.01
N ALA A 178 22.74 -9.76 -3.84
CA ALA A 178 22.08 -9.12 -4.96
C ALA A 178 21.55 -10.14 -5.99
N ASP A 179 22.34 -11.17 -6.31
CA ASP A 179 21.95 -12.23 -7.23
C ASP A 179 20.86 -13.15 -6.66
N SER A 180 20.79 -13.27 -5.33
CA SER A 180 19.74 -14.04 -4.66
C SER A 180 18.38 -13.33 -4.64
N LEU A 181 18.34 -12.03 -4.89
CA LEU A 181 17.09 -11.25 -4.84
C LEU A 181 16.22 -11.47 -6.09
N PRO A 182 14.88 -11.34 -5.94
CA PRO A 182 13.99 -11.33 -7.09
C PRO A 182 14.38 -10.24 -8.09
N LYS A 183 14.61 -10.63 -9.34
CA LYS A 183 14.95 -9.70 -10.43
C LYS A 183 13.73 -9.00 -11.04
N VAL A 184 12.54 -9.39 -10.59
CA VAL A 184 11.26 -8.80 -10.98
C VAL A 184 10.39 -8.60 -9.76
N THR A 185 9.58 -7.56 -9.77
CA THR A 185 8.51 -7.33 -8.79
C THR A 185 7.20 -7.29 -9.56
N THR A 186 6.21 -8.04 -9.08
CA THR A 186 4.84 -7.98 -9.60
C THR A 186 3.95 -7.28 -8.59
N THR A 187 3.30 -6.20 -9.02
CA THR A 187 2.35 -5.42 -8.23
C THR A 187 0.95 -5.65 -8.74
N LYS A 188 0.03 -5.98 -7.82
CA LYS A 188 -1.41 -6.07 -8.12
C LYS A 188 -2.06 -4.71 -7.96
N LEU A 189 -2.90 -4.34 -8.92
CA LEU A 189 -3.70 -3.13 -8.87
C LEU A 189 -5.08 -3.37 -9.47
N TYR A 190 -6.06 -2.61 -9.02
CA TYR A 190 -7.43 -2.70 -9.50
C TYR A 190 -7.81 -1.41 -10.23
N LEU A 191 -8.34 -1.55 -11.44
CA LEU A 191 -8.75 -0.45 -12.29
C LEU A 191 -10.27 -0.46 -12.47
N LEU A 192 -10.93 0.61 -12.01
CA LEU A 192 -12.36 0.81 -12.19
C LEU A 192 -12.61 1.51 -13.54
N THR A 193 -13.30 0.83 -14.45
CA THR A 193 -13.54 1.29 -15.83
C THR A 193 -15.04 1.37 -16.14
N GLY A 194 -15.42 2.10 -17.19
CA GLY A 194 -16.82 2.27 -17.58
C GLY A 194 -17.44 3.56 -17.01
N LEU A 195 -18.72 3.50 -16.62
CA LEU A 195 -19.49 4.70 -16.24
C LEU A 195 -19.40 5.00 -14.74
N LEU A 196 -18.41 5.80 -14.35
CA LEU A 196 -18.09 6.03 -12.93
C LEU A 196 -18.93 7.13 -12.26
N LEU A 197 -19.34 8.17 -12.99
CA LEU A 197 -20.02 9.34 -12.42
C LEU A 197 -21.26 9.00 -11.57
N PRO A 198 -22.16 8.07 -11.98
CA PRO A 198 -23.32 7.71 -11.18
C PRO A 198 -22.99 7.10 -9.82
N ILE A 199 -21.85 6.42 -9.71
CA ILE A 199 -21.40 5.75 -8.49
C ILE A 199 -20.24 6.49 -7.80
N TRP A 200 -19.93 7.71 -8.22
CA TRP A 200 -18.72 8.43 -7.81
C TRP A 200 -18.59 8.57 -6.30
N LYS A 201 -19.72 8.75 -5.60
CA LYS A 201 -19.78 8.90 -4.14
C LYS A 201 -19.46 7.61 -3.39
N ASP A 202 -19.64 6.46 -4.03
CA ASP A 202 -19.38 5.14 -3.44
C ASP A 202 -17.93 4.68 -3.65
N ILE A 203 -17.16 5.35 -4.54
CA ILE A 203 -15.75 4.99 -4.80
C ILE A 203 -14.88 5.49 -3.64
N PRO A 204 -14.18 4.59 -2.91
CA PRO A 204 -13.37 4.98 -1.76
C PRO A 204 -12.32 6.03 -2.10
N SER A 205 -12.18 7.05 -1.23
CA SER A 205 -11.12 8.05 -1.33
C SER A 205 -9.77 7.45 -0.92
N GLY A 206 -8.69 7.87 -1.56
CA GLY A 206 -7.33 7.40 -1.26
C GLY A 206 -6.41 7.48 -2.46
N ASN A 207 -6.70 6.68 -3.49
CA ASN A 207 -6.03 6.80 -4.79
C ASN A 207 -7.06 7.26 -5.84
N GLU A 208 -6.87 8.46 -6.37
CA GLU A 208 -7.75 9.07 -7.37
C GLU A 208 -7.13 9.06 -8.77
N ARG A 209 -5.95 8.44 -8.91
CA ARG A 209 -5.21 8.42 -10.18
C ARG A 209 -5.99 7.69 -11.26
N ILE A 210 -6.05 8.34 -12.41
CA ILE A 210 -6.64 7.80 -13.63
C ILE A 210 -5.50 7.31 -14.51
N TYR A 211 -5.56 6.02 -14.86
CA TYR A 211 -4.59 5.42 -15.77
C TYR A 211 -5.24 5.08 -17.11
N ARG A 212 -4.51 5.36 -18.18
CA ARG A 212 -4.61 4.63 -19.44
C ARG A 212 -3.67 3.44 -19.36
N VAL A 213 -4.19 2.26 -19.67
CA VAL A 213 -3.40 1.02 -19.69
C VAL A 213 -3.67 0.26 -20.99
N ALA A 214 -2.66 -0.48 -21.45
CA ALA A 214 -2.77 -1.40 -22.57
C ALA A 214 -2.18 -2.75 -22.11
N PRO A 215 -2.99 -3.62 -21.48
CA PRO A 215 -2.52 -4.93 -21.06
C PRO A 215 -2.21 -5.81 -22.27
N GLU A 216 -1.32 -6.79 -22.09
CA GLU A 216 -0.93 -7.71 -23.15
C GLU A 216 -2.14 -8.48 -23.71
N GLY A 217 -2.30 -8.47 -25.04
CA GLY A 217 -3.39 -9.14 -25.73
C GLY A 217 -4.78 -8.53 -25.52
N GLN A 218 -4.89 -7.37 -24.84
CA GLN A 218 -6.16 -6.72 -24.53
C GLN A 218 -6.25 -5.33 -25.18
N ALA A 219 -7.48 -4.84 -25.32
CA ALA A 219 -7.70 -3.47 -25.78
C ALA A 219 -7.21 -2.46 -24.74
N SER A 220 -6.75 -1.29 -25.20
CA SER A 220 -6.43 -0.20 -24.26
C SER A 220 -7.70 0.25 -23.53
N MET A 221 -7.55 0.47 -22.23
CA MET A 221 -8.63 0.90 -21.34
C MET A 221 -8.17 2.09 -20.51
N ILE A 222 -9.16 2.83 -20.02
CA ILE A 222 -8.96 3.96 -19.11
C ILE A 222 -9.83 3.76 -17.88
N GLY A 223 -9.28 4.03 -16.72
CA GLY A 223 -10.01 3.89 -15.47
C GLY A 223 -9.32 4.52 -14.29
N ARG A 224 -10.05 4.59 -13.18
CA ARG A 224 -9.53 5.06 -11.90
C ARG A 224 -8.96 3.89 -11.12
N THR A 225 -7.77 4.06 -10.55
CA THR A 225 -7.22 3.04 -9.65
C THR A 225 -7.93 3.01 -8.31
N VAL A 226 -8.09 1.82 -7.77
CA VAL A 226 -8.58 1.59 -6.41
C VAL A 226 -7.62 0.62 -5.71
N SER A 227 -7.45 0.81 -4.41
CA SER A 227 -6.73 -0.15 -3.58
C SER A 227 -7.49 -1.48 -3.52
N GLU A 228 -6.82 -2.54 -3.09
CA GLU A 228 -7.47 -3.84 -2.86
C GLU A 228 -8.63 -3.74 -1.88
N ASP A 229 -8.42 -3.04 -0.76
CA ASP A 229 -9.48 -2.72 0.21
C ASP A 229 -10.61 -1.92 -0.43
N GLY A 230 -10.28 -0.97 -1.31
CA GLY A 230 -11.28 -0.15 -2.00
C GLY A 230 -12.11 -0.96 -3.01
N ALA A 231 -11.46 -1.87 -3.74
CA ALA A 231 -12.14 -2.81 -4.62
C ALA A 231 -13.07 -3.75 -3.84
N ALA A 232 -12.60 -4.27 -2.70
CA ALA A 232 -13.44 -5.10 -1.82
C ALA A 232 -14.66 -4.33 -1.29
N ALA A 233 -14.47 -3.08 -0.85
CA ALA A 233 -15.56 -2.22 -0.41
C ALA A 233 -16.60 -1.98 -1.52
N LEU A 234 -16.14 -1.71 -2.75
CA LEU A 234 -17.03 -1.56 -3.90
C LEU A 234 -17.80 -2.85 -4.19
N ARG A 235 -17.15 -4.01 -4.22
CA ARG A 235 -17.82 -5.30 -4.44
C ARG A 235 -18.92 -5.54 -3.41
N ALA A 236 -18.64 -5.33 -2.13
CA ALA A 236 -19.63 -5.47 -1.07
C ALA A 236 -20.79 -4.47 -1.21
N ARG A 237 -20.49 -3.23 -1.60
CA ARG A 237 -21.47 -2.15 -1.75
C ARG A 237 -22.48 -2.41 -2.87
N PHE A 238 -22.02 -2.96 -3.98
CA PHE A 238 -22.83 -3.24 -5.17
C PHE A 238 -23.35 -4.68 -5.25
N MET A 239 -23.06 -5.50 -4.23
CA MET A 239 -23.62 -6.84 -4.10
C MET A 239 -25.15 -6.78 -4.04
N VAL A 240 -25.80 -7.64 -4.83
CA VAL A 240 -27.25 -7.73 -4.88
C VAL A 240 -27.71 -8.94 -4.07
N GLY A 241 -28.59 -8.70 -3.10
CA GLY A 241 -29.14 -9.74 -2.23
C GLY A 241 -28.28 -10.04 -1.00
N THR A 242 -28.73 -10.99 -0.18
CA THR A 242 -27.99 -11.45 1.00
C THR A 242 -26.86 -12.39 0.56
N PRO A 243 -25.65 -12.29 1.13
CA PRO A 243 -24.58 -13.24 0.85
C PRO A 243 -25.02 -14.68 1.14
N THR A 244 -24.94 -15.56 0.13
CA THR A 244 -25.36 -16.97 0.28
C THR A 244 -24.22 -17.95 0.06
N THR A 245 -23.23 -17.59 -0.76
CA THR A 245 -22.05 -18.42 -0.97
C THR A 245 -20.91 -18.01 -0.04
N PRO A 246 -19.96 -18.91 0.28
CA PRO A 246 -18.76 -18.55 1.04
C PRO A 246 -17.96 -17.40 0.41
N GLN A 247 -17.96 -17.33 -0.93
CA GLN A 247 -17.31 -16.25 -1.68
C GLN A 247 -18.02 -14.91 -1.46
N ASP A 248 -19.36 -14.89 -1.49
CA ASP A 248 -20.13 -13.68 -1.21
C ASP A 248 -19.93 -13.23 0.24
N MET A 249 -19.94 -14.19 1.18
CA MET A 249 -19.74 -13.89 2.59
C MET A 249 -18.37 -13.29 2.86
N LEU A 250 -17.32 -13.85 2.24
CA LEU A 250 -15.98 -13.29 2.30
C LEU A 250 -15.94 -11.88 1.69
N THR A 251 -16.55 -11.70 0.52
CA THR A 251 -16.59 -10.41 -0.18
C THR A 251 -17.28 -9.33 0.67
N ALA A 252 -18.44 -9.66 1.25
CA ALA A 252 -19.20 -8.76 2.12
C ALA A 252 -18.45 -8.42 3.42
N ALA A 253 -17.78 -9.41 4.02
CA ALA A 253 -17.00 -9.23 5.24
C ALA A 253 -15.72 -8.42 4.97
N LEU A 254 -15.03 -8.63 3.85
CA LEU A 254 -13.84 -7.83 3.51
C LEU A 254 -14.21 -6.38 3.17
N GLY A 255 -15.32 -6.16 2.48
CA GLY A 255 -15.72 -4.83 2.04
C GLY A 255 -16.43 -3.96 3.08
N SER A 256 -16.83 -4.52 4.23
CA SER A 256 -17.56 -3.76 5.25
C SER A 256 -17.26 -4.24 6.67
N THR A 257 -17.63 -3.44 7.67
CA THR A 257 -17.61 -3.85 9.09
C THR A 257 -18.96 -4.38 9.57
N ALA A 258 -19.93 -4.55 8.66
CA ALA A 258 -21.24 -5.09 9.01
C ALA A 258 -21.11 -6.61 9.25
N PRO A 259 -21.77 -7.17 10.27
CA PRO A 259 -21.76 -8.62 10.48
C PRO A 259 -22.42 -9.35 9.30
N VAL A 260 -21.75 -10.39 8.80
CA VAL A 260 -22.27 -11.29 7.77
C VAL A 260 -22.75 -12.58 8.44
N ASP A 261 -24.00 -12.97 8.21
CA ASP A 261 -24.55 -14.21 8.76
C ASP A 261 -23.89 -15.45 8.12
N LEU A 262 -23.31 -16.32 8.94
CA LEU A 262 -22.76 -17.62 8.53
C LEU A 262 -23.75 -18.77 8.80
N GLY A 263 -24.91 -18.48 9.39
CA GLY A 263 -25.85 -19.46 9.90
C GLY A 263 -25.46 -20.02 11.27
N GLN A 264 -26.35 -20.83 11.85
CA GLN A 264 -26.16 -21.46 13.16
C GLN A 264 -25.87 -20.47 14.31
N GLY A 265 -26.29 -19.21 14.17
CA GLY A 265 -26.03 -18.15 15.16
C GLY A 265 -24.62 -17.56 15.10
N LEU A 266 -23.82 -17.92 14.09
CA LEU A 266 -22.48 -17.39 13.86
C LEU A 266 -22.54 -16.21 12.89
N THR A 267 -21.73 -15.17 13.15
CA THR A 267 -21.54 -14.07 12.20
C THR A 267 -20.06 -13.81 11.95
N LEU A 268 -19.72 -13.41 10.74
CA LEU A 268 -18.38 -12.99 10.33
C LEU A 268 -18.28 -11.47 10.31
N THR A 269 -17.33 -10.90 11.05
CA THR A 269 -17.13 -9.45 11.11
C THR A 269 -15.67 -9.09 10.85
N ARG A 270 -15.41 -8.11 9.98
CA ARG A 270 -14.07 -7.52 9.83
C ARG A 270 -13.77 -6.58 11.00
N ARG A 271 -12.68 -6.86 11.72
CA ARG A 271 -12.23 -6.11 12.90
C ARG A 271 -10.75 -5.73 12.76
N ARG A 272 -10.34 -4.67 13.45
CA ARG A 272 -8.91 -4.35 13.63
C ARG A 272 -8.40 -4.91 14.95
N VAL A 273 -7.34 -5.71 14.89
CA VAL A 273 -6.65 -6.30 16.04
C VAL A 273 -5.17 -6.02 15.89
N ALA A 274 -4.56 -5.36 16.88
CA ALA A 274 -3.14 -4.97 16.86
C ALA A 274 -2.71 -4.26 15.55
N GLY A 275 -3.57 -3.39 15.02
CA GLY A 275 -3.32 -2.63 13.79
C GLY A 275 -3.64 -3.36 12.47
N ALA A 276 -3.81 -4.69 12.49
CA ALA A 276 -4.13 -5.50 11.32
C ALA A 276 -5.64 -5.75 11.19
N ALA A 277 -6.15 -5.80 9.96
CA ALA A 277 -7.52 -6.24 9.70
C ALA A 277 -7.63 -7.77 9.82
N ARG A 278 -8.68 -8.25 10.49
CA ARG A 278 -8.95 -9.67 10.72
C ARG A 278 -10.43 -9.98 10.52
N LEU A 279 -10.73 -11.22 10.18
CA LEU A 279 -12.08 -11.75 10.08
C LEU A 279 -12.40 -12.54 11.34
N GLU A 280 -13.32 -12.03 12.15
CA GLU A 280 -13.72 -12.62 13.42
C GLU A 280 -15.05 -13.36 13.30
N ILE A 281 -15.16 -14.51 13.97
CA ILE A 281 -16.41 -15.23 14.15
C ILE A 281 -16.99 -14.83 15.51
N ASP A 282 -18.11 -14.13 15.47
CA ASP A 282 -18.94 -13.84 16.65
C ASP A 282 -19.99 -14.97 16.84
N GLY A 283 -20.47 -15.14 18.07
CA GLY A 283 -21.53 -16.13 18.40
C GLY A 283 -21.05 -17.55 18.73
N ALA A 284 -19.75 -17.84 18.57
CA ALA A 284 -19.18 -19.13 18.91
C ALA A 284 -19.15 -19.37 20.43
N ASP A 285 -19.78 -20.46 20.89
CA ASP A 285 -19.66 -20.92 22.28
C ASP A 285 -18.41 -21.79 22.49
N ARG A 286 -18.12 -22.15 23.76
CA ARG A 286 -16.95 -22.97 24.10
C ARG A 286 -16.95 -24.35 23.43
N GLY A 287 -18.12 -24.95 23.17
CA GLY A 287 -18.22 -26.25 22.51
C GLY A 287 -17.93 -26.19 21.02
N MET A 288 -18.20 -25.05 20.38
CA MET A 288 -17.95 -24.84 18.95
C MET A 288 -16.48 -24.55 18.62
N ILE A 289 -15.71 -23.99 19.57
CA ILE A 289 -14.34 -23.50 19.31
C ILE A 289 -13.42 -24.60 18.76
N ASP A 290 -13.45 -25.80 19.33
CA ASP A 290 -12.58 -26.89 18.87
C ASP A 290 -12.96 -27.35 17.45
N GLY A 291 -14.25 -27.34 17.13
CA GLY A 291 -14.75 -27.60 15.77
C GLY A 291 -14.30 -26.52 14.77
N LEU A 292 -14.41 -25.23 15.14
CA LEU A 292 -13.95 -24.12 14.31
C LEU A 292 -12.43 -24.21 14.06
N LYS A 293 -11.65 -24.57 15.07
CA LYS A 293 -10.20 -24.82 14.91
C LYS A 293 -9.91 -25.97 13.96
N ALA A 294 -10.64 -27.07 14.07
CA ALA A 294 -10.50 -28.20 13.15
C ALA A 294 -10.83 -27.83 11.70
N MET A 295 -11.70 -26.84 11.48
CA MET A 295 -12.02 -26.28 10.17
C MET A 295 -11.00 -25.25 9.67
N GLY A 296 -9.97 -24.92 10.45
CA GLY A 296 -8.89 -24.02 10.05
C GLY A 296 -8.96 -22.61 10.65
N CYS A 297 -9.91 -22.33 11.54
CA CYS A 297 -9.90 -21.10 12.34
C CYS A 297 -8.79 -21.15 13.40
N PHE A 298 -8.42 -19.99 13.92
CA PHE A 298 -7.50 -19.86 15.04
C PHE A 298 -8.10 -18.99 16.14
N THR A 299 -7.51 -19.01 17.32
CA THR A 299 -8.01 -18.26 18.47
C THR A 299 -6.93 -17.43 19.12
N GLU A 300 -7.31 -16.26 19.61
CA GLU A 300 -6.43 -15.44 20.44
C GLU A 300 -7.18 -14.91 21.66
N ILE A 301 -6.45 -14.62 22.72
CA ILE A 301 -6.99 -13.96 23.90
C ILE A 301 -6.74 -12.46 23.76
N ILE A 302 -7.81 -11.67 23.62
CA ILE A 302 -7.75 -10.22 23.50
C ILE A 302 -8.70 -9.63 24.54
N ALA A 303 -8.22 -8.69 25.34
CA ALA A 303 -8.99 -8.11 26.44
C ALA A 303 -9.65 -9.18 27.35
N PHE A 304 -8.87 -10.23 27.71
CA PHE A 304 -9.29 -11.36 28.54
C PHE A 304 -10.42 -12.24 27.96
N GLN A 305 -10.75 -12.08 26.68
CA GLN A 305 -11.73 -12.90 25.97
C GLN A 305 -11.07 -13.75 24.90
N LEU A 306 -11.43 -15.03 24.84
CA LEU A 306 -11.02 -15.94 23.77
C LEU A 306 -11.87 -15.65 22.53
N ARG A 307 -11.23 -15.14 21.48
CA ARG A 307 -11.88 -14.73 20.22
C ARG A 307 -11.43 -15.66 19.10
N VAL A 308 -12.33 -15.94 18.16
CA VAL A 308 -12.12 -16.87 17.06
C VAL A 308 -11.97 -16.11 15.75
N PHE A 309 -10.97 -16.44 14.95
CA PHE A 309 -10.66 -15.75 13.70
C PHE A 309 -10.55 -16.73 12.53
N VAL A 310 -11.00 -16.30 11.36
CA VAL A 310 -10.77 -16.99 10.09
C VAL A 310 -9.49 -16.43 9.47
N PRO A 311 -8.51 -17.26 9.10
CA PRO A 311 -7.29 -16.79 8.45
C PRO A 311 -7.61 -16.28 7.04
N HIS A 312 -6.94 -15.20 6.65
CA HIS A 312 -7.09 -14.53 5.36
C HIS A 312 -5.77 -13.87 4.93
N GLY A 313 -5.51 -13.89 3.63
CA GLY A 313 -4.31 -13.33 3.02
C GLY A 313 -3.72 -14.27 1.97
N GLU A 314 -2.52 -13.93 1.52
CA GLU A 314 -1.80 -14.70 0.51
C GLU A 314 -1.53 -16.15 0.95
N GLY A 315 -1.80 -17.10 0.06
CA GLY A 315 -1.60 -18.53 0.33
C GLY A 315 -2.66 -19.18 1.23
N VAL A 316 -3.70 -18.45 1.67
CA VAL A 316 -4.78 -18.99 2.51
C VAL A 316 -6.07 -19.11 1.71
N ASP A 317 -6.63 -20.32 1.65
CA ASP A 317 -7.96 -20.55 1.08
C ASP A 317 -9.06 -20.28 2.11
N THR A 318 -9.31 -18.99 2.36
CA THR A 318 -10.36 -18.53 3.28
C THR A 318 -11.75 -19.00 2.84
N VAL A 319 -11.99 -19.10 1.54
CA VAL A 319 -13.29 -19.49 0.97
C VAL A 319 -13.60 -20.95 1.31
N ALA A 320 -12.63 -21.85 1.19
CA ALA A 320 -12.79 -23.24 1.60
C ALA A 320 -13.00 -23.40 3.12
N ILE A 321 -12.37 -22.55 3.94
CA ILE A 321 -12.62 -22.53 5.40
C ILE A 321 -14.06 -22.11 5.68
N LEU A 322 -14.54 -21.01 5.05
CA LEU A 322 -15.91 -20.57 5.18
C LEU A 322 -16.91 -21.61 4.66
N GLY A 323 -16.60 -22.30 3.56
CA GLY A 323 -17.41 -23.42 3.03
C GLY A 323 -17.60 -24.54 4.05
N ARG A 324 -16.54 -24.91 4.77
CA ARG A 324 -16.64 -25.89 5.87
C ARG A 324 -17.51 -25.39 7.02
N ILE A 325 -17.40 -24.11 7.38
CA ILE A 325 -18.15 -23.50 8.50
C ILE A 325 -19.65 -23.44 8.21
N VAL A 326 -20.04 -22.97 7.02
CA VAL A 326 -21.46 -22.88 6.64
C VAL A 326 -22.06 -24.24 6.28
N GLY A 327 -21.21 -25.25 6.12
CA GLY A 327 -21.52 -26.56 5.57
C GLY A 327 -21.71 -26.49 4.05
N ASP A 328 -21.22 -27.48 3.30
CA ASP A 328 -21.42 -27.56 1.84
C ASP A 328 -22.92 -27.53 1.48
N GLY A 329 -23.45 -26.33 1.28
CA GLY A 329 -24.85 -26.05 1.02
C GLY A 329 -25.34 -26.45 -0.38
N SER A 330 -24.65 -27.35 -1.09
CA SER A 330 -25.02 -27.76 -2.45
C SER A 330 -25.43 -29.24 -2.60
N ALA A 331 -25.30 -30.10 -1.59
CA ALA A 331 -25.51 -31.55 -1.81
C ALA A 331 -26.60 -32.26 -0.98
N SER A 332 -27.19 -31.68 0.08
CA SER A 332 -27.98 -32.50 1.04
C SER A 332 -29.48 -32.19 1.17
N ARG A 333 -30.06 -31.24 0.44
CA ARG A 333 -31.51 -30.93 0.56
C ARG A 333 -32.43 -31.65 -0.44
N ALA A 334 -31.90 -32.31 -1.46
CA ALA A 334 -32.71 -33.05 -2.44
C ALA A 334 -33.06 -34.50 -2.00
N ASP A 335 -32.24 -35.16 -1.16
CA ASP A 335 -32.41 -36.58 -0.83
C ASP A 335 -33.15 -36.87 0.49
N ARG A 336 -33.85 -35.89 1.06
CA ARG A 336 -34.75 -36.11 2.22
C ARG A 336 -36.23 -35.87 1.93
N ALA A 337 -36.58 -35.71 0.64
CA ALA A 337 -37.95 -35.63 0.18
C ALA A 337 -38.13 -36.51 -1.06
N ALA A 338 -37.95 -37.83 -0.90
CA ALA A 338 -38.40 -38.86 -1.83
C ALA A 338 -38.91 -40.07 -1.03
#